data_AF-A0AAT9LXT7-F1
#
_entry.id   AF-A0AAT9LXT7-F1
#
_cell.length_a   1.000
_cell.length_b   1.000
_cell.length_c   1.000
_cell.angle_alpha   90.00
_cell.angle_beta   90.00
_cell.angle_gamma   90.00
#
_symmetry.space_group_name_H-M   'P 1'
#
loop_
_entity.id
_entity.type
_entity.pdbx_description
1 polymer ?
#
loop_
_entity_poly.entity_id
_entity_poly.type
_entity_poly.pdbx_seq_one_letter_code
_entity_poly.pdbx_strand_id
1 'polypeptide(L)'
;MPLLQIAPSKTDTERLLLVSPELTDVLSAMVSRLRGPNGAIPLVASYDIRERVWNPPMPLLFQRSIGSENPPFTPTAIRKLLINALAATGLTDTSGDPLMFSLHDFRRIFATNAIMSGLLPHIAQVICGHKSLDTAMGYKAVYPAEAIEVHRAFIARRRTTRPSGEYRTPTDQE
;
A
#
# COMPACT_ATOMS: atom_id res chain seq x y z
N MET A 1 -14.52 8.39 -4.93
CA MET A 1 -13.06 8.18 -4.94
C MET A 1 -12.72 7.16 -6.01
N PRO A 2 -11.68 7.37 -6.83
CA PRO A 2 -11.32 6.43 -7.89
C PRO A 2 -10.73 5.13 -7.32
N LEU A 3 -10.84 4.06 -8.11
CA LEU A 3 -10.28 2.75 -7.80
C LEU A 3 -9.11 2.46 -8.74
N LEU A 4 -8.01 1.95 -8.18
CA LEU A 4 -6.88 1.43 -8.93
C LEU A 4 -6.96 -0.10 -8.95
N GLN A 5 -7.17 -0.67 -10.13
CA GLN A 5 -7.14 -2.11 -10.34
C GLN A 5 -5.69 -2.57 -10.53
N ILE A 6 -5.31 -3.57 -9.75
CA ILE A 6 -4.02 -4.24 -9.86
C ILE A 6 -4.29 -5.64 -10.41
N ALA A 7 -3.75 -5.89 -11.59
CA ALA A 7 -3.82 -7.19 -12.24
C ALA A 7 -3.24 -8.31 -11.36
N PRO A 8 -3.69 -9.56 -11.55
CA PRO A 8 -3.16 -10.70 -10.83
C PRO A 8 -1.66 -10.84 -11.03
N SER A 9 -0.93 -11.28 -10.00
CA SER A 9 0.50 -11.60 -10.16
C SER A 9 0.95 -12.77 -9.31
N LYS A 10 0.87 -12.66 -7.99
CA LYS A 10 1.37 -13.70 -7.06
C LYS A 10 0.29 -14.68 -6.60
N THR A 11 -0.94 -14.21 -6.44
CA THR A 11 -2.07 -14.93 -5.85
C THR A 11 -3.13 -15.32 -6.88
N ASP A 12 -2.90 -14.99 -8.15
CA ASP A 12 -3.90 -15.06 -9.22
C ASP A 12 -5.23 -14.36 -8.85
N THR A 13 -5.15 -13.34 -7.99
CA THR A 13 -6.29 -12.52 -7.59
C THR A 13 -6.07 -11.07 -7.95
N GLU A 14 -7.10 -10.49 -8.56
CA GLU A 14 -7.21 -9.05 -8.76
C GLU A 14 -7.33 -8.33 -7.43
N ARG A 15 -6.81 -7.09 -7.37
CA ARG A 15 -6.95 -6.24 -6.20
C ARG A 15 -7.43 -4.87 -6.63
N LEU A 16 -8.35 -4.30 -5.86
CA LEU A 16 -8.81 -2.93 -6.02
C LEU A 16 -8.28 -2.11 -4.84
N LEU A 17 -7.57 -1.03 -5.14
CA LEU A 17 -7.13 -0.05 -4.15
C LEU A 17 -7.97 1.21 -4.27
N LEU A 18 -8.52 1.66 -3.14
CA LEU A 18 -9.05 3.01 -3.04
C LEU A 18 -7.89 3.99 -3.14
N VAL A 19 -8.00 4.92 -4.08
CA VAL A 19 -6.96 5.91 -4.37
C VAL A 19 -7.27 7.18 -3.56
N SER A 20 -6.32 7.63 -2.76
CA SER A 20 -6.44 8.91 -2.03
C SER A 20 -6.45 10.09 -3.01
N PRO A 21 -6.93 11.28 -2.62
CA PRO A 21 -6.85 12.47 -3.45
C PRO A 21 -5.42 12.75 -3.94
N GLU A 22 -4.42 12.61 -3.07
CA GLU A 22 -3.01 12.87 -3.40
C GLU A 22 -2.48 11.88 -4.45
N LEU A 23 -2.83 10.59 -4.33
CA LEU A 23 -2.45 9.62 -5.36
C LEU A 23 -3.22 9.86 -6.67
N THR A 24 -4.46 10.34 -6.59
CA THR A 24 -5.24 10.72 -7.78
C THR A 24 -4.57 11.86 -8.53
N ASP A 25 -4.08 12.87 -7.81
CA ASP A 25 -3.39 14.02 -8.39
C ASP A 25 -2.08 13.60 -9.07
N VAL A 26 -1.31 12.71 -8.43
CA VAL A 26 -0.08 12.15 -9.03
C VAL A 26 -0.39 11.36 -10.30
N LEU A 27 -1.38 10.48 -10.28
CA LEU A 27 -1.79 9.71 -11.46
C LEU A 27 -2.32 10.62 -12.58
N SER A 28 -3.09 11.65 -12.23
CA SER A 28 -3.57 12.66 -13.17
C SER A 28 -2.43 13.44 -13.82
N ALA A 29 -1.43 13.85 -13.03
CA ALA A 29 -0.23 14.52 -13.52
C ALA A 29 0.59 13.61 -14.45
N MET A 30 0.73 12.33 -14.10
CA MET A 30 1.39 11.33 -14.97
C MET A 30 0.65 11.19 -16.30
N VAL A 31 -0.67 11.01 -16.28
CA VAL A 31 -1.50 10.90 -17.50
C VAL A 31 -1.37 12.16 -18.33
N SER A 32 -1.50 13.34 -17.71
CA SER A 32 -1.42 14.63 -18.41
C SER A 32 -0.08 14.84 -19.10
N ARG A 33 1.03 14.43 -18.46
CA ARG A 33 2.38 14.49 -19.05
C ARG A 33 2.58 13.52 -20.21
N LEU A 34 1.92 12.36 -20.17
CA LEU A 34 2.11 11.29 -21.15
C LEU A 34 1.21 11.41 -22.37
N ARG A 35 0.08 12.11 -22.27
CA ARG A 35 -0.83 12.29 -23.40
C ARG A 35 -0.11 13.01 -24.53
N GLY A 36 -0.09 12.35 -25.70
CA GLY A 36 0.39 12.95 -26.93
C GLY A 36 -0.60 13.97 -27.50
N PRO A 37 -0.31 14.55 -28.68
CA PRO A 37 -1.17 15.55 -29.33
C PRO A 37 -2.62 15.07 -29.55
N ASN A 38 -2.81 13.77 -29.75
CA ASN A 38 -4.13 13.15 -29.97
C ASN A 38 -4.86 12.79 -28.66
N GLY A 39 -4.32 13.20 -27.49
CA GLY A 39 -4.90 12.93 -26.18
C GLY A 39 -4.74 11.49 -25.67
N ALA A 40 -4.16 10.60 -26.47
CA ALA A 40 -3.88 9.21 -26.11
C ALA A 40 -2.49 9.06 -25.46
N ILE A 41 -2.36 8.07 -24.57
CA ILE A 41 -1.08 7.64 -24.03
C ILE A 41 -0.41 6.71 -25.06
N PRO A 42 0.87 6.92 -25.42
CA PRO A 42 1.58 6.06 -26.35
C PRO A 42 1.58 4.59 -25.90
N LEU A 43 1.36 3.69 -26.85
CA LEU A 43 1.43 2.24 -26.62
C LEU A 43 2.89 1.80 -26.70
N VAL A 44 3.34 1.11 -25.65
CA VAL A 44 4.73 0.70 -25.50
C VAL A 44 4.80 -0.76 -25.11
N ALA A 45 5.70 -1.51 -25.75
CA ALA A 45 5.98 -2.89 -25.36
C ALA A 45 6.82 -2.91 -24.08
N SER A 46 6.52 -3.85 -23.19
CA SER A 46 7.31 -4.09 -21.98
C SER A 46 7.83 -5.50 -21.94
N TYR A 47 9.06 -5.67 -21.48
CA TYR A 47 9.65 -6.98 -21.24
C TYR A 47 9.34 -7.46 -19.84
N ASP A 48 8.69 -8.62 -19.72
CA ASP A 48 8.55 -9.31 -18.43
C ASP A 48 9.83 -10.07 -18.12
N ILE A 49 10.55 -9.63 -17.09
CA ILE A 49 11.84 -10.22 -16.69
C ILE A 49 11.66 -11.63 -16.09
N ARG A 50 10.48 -11.93 -15.51
CA ARG A 50 10.21 -13.21 -14.87
C ARG A 50 9.82 -14.26 -15.90
N GLU A 51 8.90 -13.90 -16.79
CA GLU A 51 8.45 -14.78 -17.87
C GLU A 51 9.41 -14.78 -19.06
N ARG A 52 10.33 -13.80 -19.12
CA ARG A 52 11.30 -13.58 -20.20
C ARG A 52 10.66 -13.36 -21.57
N VAL A 53 9.47 -12.75 -21.60
CA VAL A 53 8.66 -12.51 -22.81
C VAL A 53 8.36 -11.03 -22.98
N TRP A 54 8.25 -10.59 -24.24
CA TRP A 54 7.74 -9.27 -24.59
C TRP A 54 6.22 -9.26 -24.57
N ASN A 55 5.63 -8.40 -23.74
CA ASN A 55 4.19 -8.19 -23.71
C ASN A 55 3.74 -7.32 -24.89
N PRO A 56 2.49 -7.49 -25.38
CA PRO A 56 1.91 -6.61 -26.38
C PRO A 56 1.96 -5.13 -25.96
N PRO A 57 2.05 -4.18 -26.92
CA PRO A 57 2.06 -2.76 -26.61
C PRO A 57 0.81 -2.33 -25.82
N MET A 58 1.04 -1.62 -24.70
CA MET A 58 -0.02 -1.13 -23.80
C MET A 58 0.25 0.32 -23.37
N PRO A 59 -0.77 1.08 -22.94
CA PRO A 59 -0.63 2.47 -22.51
C PRO A 59 -0.03 2.56 -21.09
N LEU A 60 1.23 2.17 -20.93
CA LEU A 60 1.87 2.08 -19.61
C LEU A 60 2.09 3.48 -18.99
N LEU A 61 1.71 3.67 -17.72
CA LEU A 61 1.93 4.95 -17.04
C LEU A 61 3.40 5.20 -16.68
N PHE A 62 4.19 4.14 -16.51
CA PHE A 62 5.62 4.26 -16.22
C PHE A 62 6.43 4.19 -17.52
N GLN A 63 6.27 5.22 -18.36
CA GLN A 63 7.08 5.46 -19.55
C GLN A 63 7.67 6.88 -19.53
N ARG A 64 8.70 7.12 -20.33
CA ARG A 64 9.35 8.44 -20.45
C ARG A 64 9.68 8.75 -21.90
N SER A 65 9.59 10.02 -22.27
CA SER A 65 10.08 10.49 -23.56
C SER A 65 11.61 10.53 -23.55
N ILE A 66 12.23 9.81 -24.49
CA ILE A 66 13.65 9.90 -24.82
C ILE A 66 13.75 10.08 -26.33
N GLY A 67 14.08 11.29 -26.77
CA GLY A 67 14.04 11.63 -28.19
C GLY A 67 12.63 11.44 -28.76
N SER A 68 12.53 10.67 -29.84
CA SER A 68 11.25 10.32 -30.49
C SER A 68 10.57 9.09 -29.89
N GLU A 69 11.17 8.43 -28.90
CA GLU A 69 10.65 7.20 -28.31
C GLU A 69 10.04 7.44 -26.92
N ASN A 70 9.18 6.51 -26.49
CA ASN A 70 8.65 6.49 -25.13
C ASN A 70 8.95 5.18 -24.40
N PRO A 71 10.22 4.79 -24.20
CA PRO A 71 10.52 3.52 -23.56
C PRO A 71 9.95 3.45 -22.13
N PRO A 72 9.46 2.27 -21.69
CA PRO A 72 9.05 2.08 -20.31
C PRO A 72 10.24 2.24 -19.35
N PHE A 73 9.96 2.67 -18.12
CA PHE A 73 10.98 2.70 -17.08
C PHE A 73 11.42 1.27 -16.72
N THR A 74 12.72 1.04 -16.69
CA THR A 74 13.27 -0.20 -16.16
C THR A 74 13.24 -0.19 -14.62
N PRO A 75 13.19 -1.35 -13.94
CA PRO A 75 13.27 -1.40 -12.48
C PRO A 75 14.50 -0.68 -11.91
N THR A 76 15.63 -0.77 -12.60
CA THR A 76 16.86 -0.05 -12.25
C THR A 76 16.72 1.46 -12.39
N ALA A 77 16.04 1.94 -13.43
CA ALA A 77 15.77 3.36 -13.60
C ALA A 77 14.87 3.91 -12.49
N ILE A 78 13.81 3.18 -12.11
CA ILE A 78 12.94 3.55 -10.99
C ILE A 78 13.73 3.61 -9.69
N ARG A 79 14.60 2.61 -9.43
CA ARG A 79 15.47 2.62 -8.24
C ARG A 79 16.39 3.85 -8.21
N LYS A 80 17.00 4.23 -9.34
CA LYS A 80 17.85 5.45 -9.42
C LYS A 80 17.05 6.72 -9.17
N LEU A 81 15.85 6.84 -9.75
CA LEU A 81 14.97 7.97 -9.50
C LEU A 81 14.60 8.09 -8.02
N LEU A 82 14.34 6.96 -7.35
CA LEU A 82 14.06 6.95 -5.92
C LEU A 82 15.25 7.44 -5.09
N ILE A 83 16.46 6.92 -5.35
CA ILE A 83 17.67 7.35 -4.65
C ILE A 83 17.90 8.85 -4.82
N ASN A 84 17.75 9.36 -6.05
CA ASN A 84 17.92 10.78 -6.33
C ASN A 84 16.86 11.64 -5.63
N ALA A 85 15.60 11.17 -5.59
CA ALA A 85 14.53 11.86 -4.88
C ALA A 85 14.80 11.93 -3.37
N LEU A 86 15.28 10.85 -2.76
CA LEU A 86 15.66 10.82 -1.34
C LEU A 86 16.84 11.75 -1.06
N ALA A 87 17.89 11.70 -1.89
CA ALA A 87 19.03 12.59 -1.75
C ALA A 87 18.63 14.08 -1.82
N ALA A 88 17.69 14.41 -2.70
CA ALA A 88 17.17 15.78 -2.83
C ALA A 88 16.38 16.27 -1.61
N THR A 89 15.87 15.38 -0.75
CA THR A 89 15.19 15.77 0.50
C THR A 89 16.14 16.26 1.59
N GLY A 90 17.42 15.87 1.52
CA GLY A 90 18.40 16.13 2.59
C GLY A 90 18.09 15.43 3.93
N LEU A 91 17.14 14.49 3.96
CA LEU A 91 16.79 13.76 5.17
C LEU A 91 17.88 12.75 5.55
N THR A 92 18.18 12.69 6.83
CA THR A 92 19.13 11.75 7.44
C THR A 92 18.44 10.84 8.45
N ASP A 93 19.07 9.73 8.78
CA ASP A 93 18.69 8.93 9.93
C ASP A 93 19.18 9.54 11.26
N THR A 94 18.98 8.82 12.36
CA THR A 94 19.39 9.24 13.71
C THR A 94 20.91 9.34 13.91
N SER A 95 21.69 8.70 13.04
CA SER A 95 23.15 8.73 13.05
C SER A 95 23.71 9.87 12.19
N GLY A 96 22.85 10.57 11.44
CA GLY A 96 23.23 11.62 10.50
C GLY A 96 23.56 11.10 9.10
N ASP A 97 23.34 9.81 8.82
CA ASP A 97 23.59 9.22 7.50
C ASP A 97 22.40 9.44 6.55
N PRO A 98 22.63 9.60 5.23
CA PRO A 98 21.55 9.76 4.26
C PRO A 98 20.56 8.58 4.28
N LEU A 99 19.26 8.88 4.17
CA LEU A 99 18.23 7.85 4.14
C LEU A 99 18.35 6.94 2.90
N MET A 100 18.48 5.65 3.13
CA MET A 100 18.51 4.62 2.09
C MET A 100 17.23 3.78 2.13
N PHE A 101 16.31 4.05 1.20
CA PHE A 101 15.11 3.23 1.03
C PHE A 101 15.10 2.46 -0.29
N SER A 102 14.55 1.24 -0.23
CA SER A 102 14.12 0.48 -1.38
C SER A 102 12.63 0.71 -1.66
N LEU A 103 12.17 0.34 -2.86
CA LEU A 103 10.74 0.30 -3.19
C LEU A 103 9.94 -0.58 -2.22
N HIS A 104 10.57 -1.63 -1.69
CA HIS A 104 9.93 -2.51 -0.72
C HIS A 104 9.68 -1.80 0.62
N ASP A 105 10.54 -0.87 1.03
CA ASP A 105 10.38 -0.16 2.31
C ASP A 105 9.17 0.77 2.30
N PHE A 106 8.85 1.42 1.19
CA PHE A 106 7.62 2.18 1.05
C PHE A 106 6.37 1.31 1.19
N ARG A 107 6.41 0.09 0.65
CA ARG A 107 5.33 -0.89 0.85
C ARG A 107 5.21 -1.30 2.32
N ARG A 108 6.34 -1.46 3.05
CA ARG A 108 6.33 -1.75 4.48
C ARG A 108 5.74 -0.59 5.28
N ILE A 109 6.18 0.64 5.02
CA ILE A 109 5.68 1.86 5.66
C ILE A 109 4.17 2.00 5.45
N PHE A 110 3.70 1.82 4.21
CA PHE A 110 2.27 1.84 3.89
C PHE A 110 1.48 0.79 4.70
N ALA A 111 1.93 -0.46 4.70
CA ALA A 111 1.24 -1.55 5.40
C ALA A 111 1.22 -1.34 6.92
N THR A 112 2.36 -0.96 7.51
CA THR A 112 2.47 -0.66 8.94
C THR A 112 1.56 0.51 9.31
N ASN A 113 1.61 1.63 8.58
CA ASN A 113 0.79 2.79 8.91
C ASN A 113 -0.71 2.47 8.80
N ALA A 114 -1.13 1.75 7.76
CA ALA A 114 -2.52 1.33 7.60
C ALA A 114 -2.99 0.50 8.81
N ILE A 115 -2.20 -0.50 9.23
CA ILE A 115 -2.55 -1.36 10.37
C ILE A 115 -2.56 -0.59 11.68
N MET A 116 -1.55 0.26 11.92
CA MET A 116 -1.46 1.09 13.13
C MET A 116 -2.60 2.13 13.20
N SER A 117 -3.11 2.56 12.05
CA SER A 117 -4.29 3.43 11.94
C SER A 117 -5.63 2.69 12.04
N GLY A 118 -5.62 1.39 12.37
CA GLY A 118 -6.81 0.60 12.65
C GLY A 118 -7.28 -0.32 11.52
N LEU A 119 -6.55 -0.41 10.40
CA LEU A 119 -6.87 -1.38 9.36
C LEU A 119 -6.60 -2.80 9.87
N LEU A 120 -7.59 -3.69 9.75
CA LEU A 120 -7.44 -5.07 10.20
C LEU A 120 -6.35 -5.80 9.37
N PRO A 121 -5.48 -6.61 10.00
CA PRO A 121 -4.38 -7.29 9.31
C PRO A 121 -4.80 -8.14 8.10
N HIS A 122 -5.95 -8.80 8.15
CA HIS A 122 -6.44 -9.59 7.01
C HIS A 122 -6.90 -8.71 5.83
N ILE A 123 -7.37 -7.48 6.07
CA ILE A 123 -7.67 -6.52 4.99
C ILE A 123 -6.37 -5.95 4.41
N ALA A 124 -5.41 -5.59 5.27
CA ALA A 124 -4.08 -5.18 4.84
C ALA A 124 -3.38 -6.27 4.00
N GLN A 125 -3.57 -7.55 4.37
CA GLN A 125 -3.12 -8.71 3.61
C GLN A 125 -3.69 -8.73 2.18
N VAL A 126 -5.01 -8.53 2.04
CA VAL A 126 -5.69 -8.48 0.74
C VAL A 126 -5.16 -7.31 -0.10
N ILE A 127 -5.09 -6.11 0.46
CA ILE A 127 -4.56 -4.90 -0.19
C ILE A 127 -3.13 -5.12 -0.70
N CYS A 128 -2.28 -5.74 0.13
CA CYS A 128 -0.89 -6.01 -0.24
C CYS A 128 -0.75 -7.23 -1.17
N GLY A 129 -1.76 -8.10 -1.30
CA GLY A 129 -1.66 -9.36 -2.04
C GLY A 129 -0.71 -10.36 -1.39
N HIS A 130 -0.75 -10.48 -0.07
CA HIS A 130 0.00 -11.52 0.67
C HIS A 130 -0.78 -12.85 0.68
N LYS A 131 -0.07 -13.96 0.47
CA LYS A 131 -0.65 -15.32 0.54
C LYS A 131 -0.98 -15.76 1.96
N SER A 132 -0.12 -15.40 2.92
CA SER A 132 -0.33 -15.71 4.34
C SER A 132 -0.64 -14.44 5.13
N LEU A 133 -1.52 -14.57 6.11
CA LEU A 133 -1.79 -13.55 7.11
C LEU A 133 -0.54 -13.25 7.95
N ASP A 134 0.35 -14.23 8.18
CA ASP A 134 1.58 -14.03 8.96
C ASP A 134 2.46 -12.93 8.37
N THR A 135 2.48 -12.80 7.03
CA THR A 135 3.21 -11.73 6.35
C THR A 135 2.61 -10.35 6.63
N ALA A 136 1.29 -10.26 6.84
CA ALA A 136 0.64 -9.01 7.23
C ALA A 136 0.78 -8.75 8.73
N MET A 137 0.75 -9.79 9.56
CA MET A 137 0.97 -9.70 11.01
C MET A 137 2.38 -9.21 11.35
N GLY A 138 3.38 -9.46 10.50
CA GLY A 138 4.73 -8.92 10.67
C GLY A 138 4.82 -7.39 10.67
N TYR A 139 3.78 -6.67 10.20
CA TYR A 139 3.68 -5.22 10.30
C TYR A 139 3.02 -4.74 11.61
N LYS A 140 2.43 -5.66 12.39
CA LYS A 140 1.78 -5.39 13.66
C LYS A 140 2.66 -5.86 14.82
N ALA A 141 3.37 -4.94 15.46
CA ALA A 141 3.94 -5.20 16.78
C ALA A 141 2.80 -5.19 17.80
N VAL A 142 2.25 -6.36 18.14
CA VAL A 142 1.22 -6.45 19.19
C VAL A 142 1.91 -6.32 20.53
N TYR A 143 1.81 -5.16 21.17
CA TYR A 143 2.23 -4.98 22.54
C TYR A 143 1.15 -5.54 23.50
N PRO A 144 1.52 -6.18 24.62
CA PRO A 144 0.54 -6.71 25.59
C PRO A 144 -0.51 -5.68 26.04
N ALA A 145 -0.14 -4.41 26.13
CA ALA A 145 -1.05 -3.31 26.45
C ALA A 145 -2.16 -3.12 25.39
N GLU A 146 -1.82 -3.22 24.10
CA GLU A 146 -2.80 -3.10 23.00
C GLU A 146 -3.83 -4.24 23.06
N ALA A 147 -3.37 -5.47 23.33
CA ALA A 147 -4.25 -6.61 23.49
C ALA A 147 -5.23 -6.44 24.67
N ILE A 148 -4.74 -5.93 25.80
CA ILE A 148 -5.57 -5.63 26.97
C ILE A 148 -6.61 -4.56 26.65
N GLU A 149 -6.21 -3.46 26.01
CA GLU A 149 -7.12 -2.36 25.71
C GLU A 149 -8.18 -2.75 24.67
N VAL A 150 -7.81 -3.48 23.61
CA VAL A 150 -8.77 -4.01 22.64
C VAL A 150 -9.74 -4.98 23.31
N HIS A 151 -9.26 -5.86 24.19
CA HIS A 151 -10.11 -6.81 24.92
C HIS A 151 -11.06 -6.09 25.89
N ARG A 152 -10.58 -5.08 26.63
CA ARG A 152 -11.40 -4.23 27.49
C ARG A 152 -12.50 -3.52 26.70
N ALA A 153 -12.15 -2.91 25.57
CA ALA A 153 -13.10 -2.22 24.70
C ALA A 153 -14.14 -3.19 24.09
N PHE A 154 -13.75 -4.43 23.80
CA PHE A 154 -14.66 -5.48 23.37
C PHE A 154 -15.65 -5.86 24.48
N ILE A 155 -15.16 -6.13 25.70
CA ILE A 155 -15.99 -6.45 26.86
C ILE A 155 -16.96 -5.29 27.13
N ALA A 156 -16.47 -4.05 27.19
CA ALA A 156 -17.28 -2.87 27.46
C ALA A 156 -18.46 -2.73 26.47
N ARG A 157 -18.19 -2.87 25.16
CA ARG A 157 -19.23 -2.88 24.12
C ARG A 157 -20.27 -3.99 24.30
N ARG A 158 -19.86 -5.17 24.78
CA ARG A 158 -20.84 -6.23 25.08
C ARG A 158 -21.68 -5.92 26.30
N ARG A 159 -21.11 -5.26 27.33
CA ARG A 159 -21.87 -4.84 28.51
C ARG A 159 -22.98 -3.85 28.16
N THR A 160 -22.72 -2.92 27.24
CA THR A 160 -23.73 -1.93 26.82
C THR A 160 -24.90 -2.55 26.05
N THR A 161 -24.70 -3.71 25.43
CA THR A 161 -25.76 -4.44 24.71
C THR A 161 -26.53 -5.45 25.57
N ARG A 162 -26.17 -5.63 26.85
CA ARG A 162 -26.82 -6.60 27.73
C ARG A 162 -28.03 -5.99 28.45
N PRO A 163 -29.12 -6.74 28.66
CA PRO A 163 -30.24 -6.32 29.50
C PRO A 163 -29.76 -6.01 30.92
N SER A 164 -30.26 -4.94 31.52
CA SER A 164 -29.83 -4.43 32.83
C SER A 164 -30.02 -5.42 33.99
N GLY A 165 -30.84 -6.47 33.83
CA GLY A 165 -31.09 -7.50 34.85
C GLY A 165 -29.93 -8.46 35.09
N GLU A 166 -28.95 -8.58 34.19
CA GLU A 166 -27.81 -9.52 34.34
C GLU A 166 -26.66 -8.98 35.19
N TYR A 167 -26.70 -7.70 35.60
CA TYR A 167 -25.69 -7.05 36.45
C TYR A 167 -26.24 -6.74 37.85
N ARG A 168 -27.09 -7.61 38.40
CA ARG A 168 -27.48 -7.48 39.80
C ARG A 168 -26.24 -7.67 40.67
N THR A 169 -25.95 -6.69 41.51
CA THR A 169 -24.98 -6.87 42.60
C THR A 169 -25.60 -7.90 43.56
N PRO A 170 -24.92 -9.03 43.84
CA PRO A 170 -25.44 -10.00 44.80
C PRO A 170 -25.75 -9.28 46.11
N THR A 171 -26.95 -9.47 46.62
CA THR A 171 -27.34 -8.97 47.94
C THR A 171 -26.85 -9.96 48.99
N ASP A 172 -26.55 -9.52 50.20
CA ASP A 172 -26.04 -10.36 51.32
C ASP A 172 -26.93 -11.57 51.72
N GLN A 173 -28.08 -11.75 51.06
CA GLN A 173 -29.04 -12.84 51.27
C GLN A 173 -29.09 -13.87 50.11
N GLU A 174 -28.34 -13.66 49.02
CA GLU A 174 -28.04 -14.67 47.99
C GLU A 174 -26.65 -15.26 48.21
#